data_AF-A0A3N1D667-F1
#
_entry.id   AF-A0A3N1D667-F1
#
_cell.length_a   1.000
_cell.length_b   1.000
_cell.length_c   1.000
_cell.angle_alpha   90.00
_cell.angle_beta   90.00
_cell.angle_gamma   90.00
#
_symmetry.space_group_name_H-M   'P 1'
#
loop_
_entity.id
_entity.type
_entity.pdbx_description
1 polymer ?
#
loop_
_entity_poly.entity_id
_entity_poly.type
_entity_poly.pdbx_seq_one_letter_code
_entity_poly.pdbx_strand_id
1 'polypeptide(L)'
;MKRFFTPGWLGIHLIAIVLFFAFLAFGWWQFERAQAGNARSWGYTFEWPVFAGFVIVMWIKMIRDELKAAKAPPVDPNAAPAVPVRVLTEAQLIKEAEAENPELAAYNRRLARLAAQNRR
;
A
#
# COMPACT_ATOMS: atom_id res chain seq x y z
N MET A 1 -26.58 9.20 -1.08
CA MET A 1 -25.96 9.70 -2.33
C MET A 1 -25.09 10.97 -2.15
N LYS A 2 -25.08 11.66 -1.00
CA LYS A 2 -24.30 12.91 -0.80
C LYS A 2 -22.83 12.73 -0.35
N ARG A 3 -22.33 11.50 -0.15
CA ARG A 3 -20.97 11.24 0.36
C ARG A 3 -19.84 11.33 -0.68
N PHE A 4 -20.16 11.32 -1.97
CA PHE A 4 -19.16 11.53 -3.03
C PHE A 4 -18.73 13.00 -3.20
N PHE A 5 -19.46 13.94 -2.59
CA PHE A 5 -19.13 15.37 -2.54
C PHE A 5 -18.61 15.80 -1.17
N THR A 6 -18.10 14.86 -0.36
CA THR A 6 -17.35 15.24 0.84
C THR A 6 -16.07 15.96 0.36
N PRO A 7 -15.70 17.14 0.91
CA PRO A 7 -14.61 17.96 0.36
C PRO A 7 -13.27 17.23 0.19
N GLY A 8 -12.99 16.22 1.02
CA GLY A 8 -11.80 15.35 0.85
C GLY A 8 -11.81 14.51 -0.43
N TRP A 9 -12.98 14.05 -0.86
CA TRP A 9 -13.14 13.21 -2.06
C TRP A 9 -13.05 14.01 -3.36
N LEU A 10 -13.49 15.28 -3.33
CA LEU A 10 -13.32 16.19 -4.46
C LEU A 10 -11.82 16.42 -4.77
N GLY A 11 -10.98 16.52 -3.73
CA GLY A 11 -9.53 16.59 -3.88
C GLY A 11 -8.95 15.36 -4.58
N ILE A 12 -9.40 14.16 -4.18
CA ILE A 12 -8.96 12.90 -4.80
C ILE A 12 -9.34 12.83 -6.28
N HIS A 13 -10.57 13.24 -6.62
CA HIS A 13 -11.02 13.29 -8.02
C HIS A 13 -10.19 14.28 -8.84
N LEU A 14 -9.94 15.47 -8.30
CA LEU A 14 -9.14 16.50 -8.97
C LEU A 14 -7.70 16.01 -9.21
N ILE A 15 -7.08 15.40 -8.21
CA ILE A 15 -5.73 14.83 -8.31
C ILE A 15 -5.68 13.72 -9.36
N ALA A 16 -6.65 12.80 -9.36
CA ALA A 16 -6.71 11.71 -10.34
C ALA A 16 -6.84 12.24 -11.78
N ILE A 17 -7.68 13.26 -11.99
CA ILE A 17 -7.87 13.91 -13.29
C ILE A 17 -6.58 14.62 -13.72
N VAL A 18 -5.96 15.40 -12.84
CA VAL A 18 -4.70 16.11 -13.13
C VAL A 18 -3.59 15.12 -13.49
N LEU A 19 -3.43 14.04 -12.72
CA LEU A 19 -2.44 12.99 -13.00
C LEU A 19 -2.67 12.30 -14.33
N PHE A 20 -3.93 11.98 -14.66
CA PHE A 20 -4.29 11.36 -15.92
C PHE A 20 -3.91 12.25 -17.12
N PHE A 21 -4.29 13.53 -17.09
CA PHE A 21 -3.95 14.46 -18.16
C PHE A 21 -2.44 14.75 -18.22
N ALA A 22 -1.76 14.83 -17.07
CA ALA A 22 -0.32 15.01 -17.02
C ALA A 22 0.41 13.84 -17.70
N PHE A 23 0.05 12.59 -17.39
CA PHE A 23 0.66 11.42 -18.02
C PHE A 23 0.37 11.33 -19.53
N LEU A 24 -0.84 11.67 -19.98
CA LEU A 24 -1.12 11.74 -21.41
C LEU A 24 -0.33 12.86 -22.11
N ALA A 25 -0.21 14.03 -21.50
CA ALA A 25 0.59 15.13 -22.04
C ALA A 25 2.08 14.78 -22.11
N PHE A 26 2.62 14.09 -21.09
CA PHE A 26 3.99 13.57 -21.10
C PHE A 26 4.20 12.51 -22.19
N GLY A 27 3.25 11.58 -22.35
CA GLY A 27 3.28 10.59 -23.43
C GLY A 27 3.23 11.23 -24.81
N TRP A 28 2.39 12.25 -24.99
CA TRP A 28 2.28 13.01 -26.23
C TRP A 28 3.57 13.78 -26.55
N TRP A 29 4.16 14.42 -25.55
CA TRP A 29 5.44 15.12 -25.71
C TRP A 29 6.58 14.15 -26.08
N GLN A 30 6.60 12.96 -25.51
CA GLN A 30 7.56 11.93 -25.89
C GLN A 30 7.28 11.36 -27.29
N PHE A 31 6.02 11.30 -27.73
CA PHE A 31 5.66 10.91 -29.10
C PHE A 31 6.20 11.88 -30.14
N GLU A 32 6.04 13.19 -29.94
CA GLU A 32 6.64 14.22 -30.80
C GLU A 32 8.16 14.10 -30.84
N ARG A 33 8.79 13.83 -29.69
CA ARG A 33 10.24 13.65 -29.57
C ARG A 33 10.75 12.32 -30.15
N ALA A 34 9.94 11.27 -30.14
CA ALA A 34 10.24 9.98 -30.77
C ALA A 34 10.22 10.11 -32.30
N GLN A 35 9.27 10.88 -32.85
CA GLN A 35 9.21 11.18 -34.27
C GLN A 35 10.42 12.00 -34.75
N ALA A 36 11.04 12.79 -33.87
CA ALA A 36 12.27 13.54 -34.16
C ALA A 36 13.54 12.65 -34.26
N GLY A 37 13.40 11.32 -34.30
CA GLY A 37 14.49 10.38 -34.61
C GLY A 37 15.06 9.61 -33.40
N ASN A 38 14.50 9.77 -32.20
CA ASN A 38 14.97 9.05 -31.02
C ASN A 38 14.19 7.76 -30.78
N ALA A 39 14.72 6.63 -31.27
CA ALA A 39 14.09 5.32 -31.13
C ALA A 39 13.83 4.89 -29.66
N ARG A 40 14.61 5.40 -28.69
CA ARG A 40 14.43 5.08 -27.27
C ARG A 40 13.19 5.74 -26.65
N SER A 41 12.72 6.85 -27.23
CA SER A 41 11.52 7.55 -26.77
C SER A 41 10.22 6.78 -27.04
N TRP A 42 10.23 5.80 -27.95
CA TRP A 42 9.06 4.97 -28.26
C TRP A 42 8.54 4.15 -27.08
N GLY A 43 9.44 3.62 -26.24
CA GLY A 43 9.04 2.87 -25.05
C GLY A 43 8.21 3.73 -24.12
N TYR A 44 8.67 4.95 -23.86
CA TYR A 44 7.99 5.90 -22.98
C TYR A 44 6.64 6.35 -23.52
N THR A 45 6.50 6.53 -24.83
CA THR A 45 5.21 6.88 -25.46
C THR A 45 4.09 5.91 -25.12
N PHE A 46 4.38 4.62 -24.98
CA PHE A 46 3.40 3.60 -24.58
C PHE A 46 3.35 3.38 -23.07
N GLU A 47 4.48 3.53 -22.38
CA GLU A 47 4.55 3.38 -20.93
C GLU A 47 3.71 4.43 -20.19
N TRP A 48 3.72 5.69 -20.64
CA TRP A 48 2.95 6.77 -20.03
C TRP A 48 1.42 6.53 -20.06
N PRO A 49 0.79 6.16 -21.19
CA PRO A 49 -0.61 5.73 -21.23
C PRO A 49 -0.93 4.52 -20.35
N VAL A 50 -0.02 3.55 -20.23
CA VAL A 50 -0.22 2.39 -19.34
C VAL A 50 -0.29 2.84 -17.88
N PHE A 51 0.61 3.74 -17.46
CA PHE A 51 0.55 4.33 -16.12
C PHE A 51 -0.73 5.17 -15.90
N ALA A 52 -1.16 5.94 -16.90
CA ALA A 52 -2.41 6.68 -16.84
C ALA A 52 -3.62 5.73 -16.63
N GLY A 53 -3.65 4.61 -17.35
CA GLY A 53 -4.65 3.56 -17.17
C GLY A 53 -4.59 2.92 -15.78
N PHE A 54 -3.38 2.65 -15.26
CA PHE A 54 -3.18 2.10 -13.93
C PHE A 54 -3.73 3.02 -12.83
N VAL A 55 -3.49 4.33 -12.92
CA VAL A 55 -4.07 5.32 -12.00
C VAL A 55 -5.59 5.28 -12.02
N ILE A 56 -6.23 5.20 -13.20
CA ILE A 56 -7.69 5.09 -13.31
C ILE A 56 -8.18 3.81 -12.64
N VAL A 57 -7.54 2.66 -12.89
CA VAL A 57 -7.93 1.38 -12.28
C VAL A 57 -7.85 1.45 -10.76
N MET A 58 -6.75 1.98 -10.22
CA MET A 58 -6.58 2.19 -8.77
C MET A 58 -7.61 3.16 -8.21
N TRP A 59 -7.87 4.26 -8.90
CA TRP A 59 -8.91 5.22 -8.52
C TRP A 59 -10.29 4.57 -8.47
N ILE A 60 -10.70 3.82 -9.50
CA ILE A 60 -11.97 3.08 -9.51
C ILE A 60 -12.01 2.02 -8.40
N LYS A 61 -10.91 1.29 -8.18
CA LYS A 61 -10.85 0.27 -7.12
C LYS A 61 -11.05 0.92 -5.75
N MET A 62 -10.35 2.00 -5.45
CA MET A 62 -10.51 2.77 -4.22
C MET A 62 -11.95 3.25 -4.04
N ILE A 63 -12.57 3.79 -5.10
CA ILE A 63 -13.98 4.21 -5.08
C ILE A 63 -14.90 3.02 -4.72
N ARG A 64 -14.66 1.85 -5.32
CA ARG A 64 -15.42 0.63 -5.08
C ARG A 64 -15.24 0.08 -3.67
N ASP A 65 -14.02 0.15 -3.14
CA ASP A 65 -13.71 -0.36 -1.81
C ASP A 65 -14.36 0.51 -0.73
N GLU A 66 -14.36 1.83 -0.90
CA GLU A 66 -15.11 2.78 -0.06
C GLU A 66 -16.62 2.56 -0.12
N LEU A 67 -17.16 2.29 -1.32
CA LEU A 67 -18.57 1.94 -1.50
C LEU A 67 -18.96 0.63 -0.81
N LYS A 68 -18.07 -0.38 -0.87
CA LYS A 68 -18.26 -1.65 -0.16
C LYS A 68 -18.21 -1.44 1.34
N ALA A 69 -17.25 -0.67 1.84
CA ALA A 69 -17.14 -0.33 3.26
C ALA A 69 -18.40 0.39 3.76
N ALA A 70 -18.97 1.31 2.97
CA ALA A 70 -20.22 1.99 3.32
C ALA A 70 -21.46 1.08 3.34
N LYS A 71 -21.43 -0.06 2.63
CA LYS A 71 -22.53 -1.04 2.57
C LYS A 71 -22.36 -2.16 3.59
N ALA A 72 -21.16 -2.36 4.13
CA ALA A 72 -20.93 -3.35 5.17
C ALA A 72 -21.79 -3.03 6.41
N PRO A 73 -22.42 -4.03 7.04
CA PRO A 73 -23.08 -3.83 8.32
C PRO A 73 -22.08 -3.21 9.32
N PRO A 74 -22.55 -2.34 10.23
CA PRO A 74 -21.69 -1.88 11.32
C PRO A 74 -21.13 -3.12 12.02
N VAL A 75 -19.81 -3.29 11.99
CA VAL A 75 -19.16 -4.25 12.87
C VAL A 75 -19.39 -3.72 14.27
N ASP A 76 -20.22 -4.42 15.04
CA ASP A 76 -20.44 -4.09 16.44
C ASP A 76 -19.09 -4.21 17.17
N PRO A 77 -18.52 -3.10 17.67
CA PRO A 77 -17.25 -3.14 18.40
C PRO A 77 -17.36 -3.97 19.70
N ASN A 78 -18.58 -4.23 20.18
CA ASN A 78 -18.88 -5.06 21.34
C ASN A 78 -19.30 -6.49 20.96
N ALA A 79 -19.41 -6.83 19.68
CA ALA A 79 -19.50 -8.23 19.28
C ALA A 79 -18.16 -8.87 19.61
N ALA A 80 -18.12 -9.58 20.75
CA ALA A 80 -16.96 -10.32 21.17
C ALA A 80 -16.49 -11.20 19.99
N PRO A 81 -15.22 -11.09 19.57
CA PRO A 81 -14.71 -11.99 18.55
C PRO A 81 -14.93 -13.41 19.07
N ALA A 82 -15.54 -14.28 18.25
CA ALA A 82 -15.88 -15.67 18.64
C ALA A 82 -14.64 -16.48 19.07
N VAL A 83 -13.44 -15.95 18.78
CA VAL A 83 -12.17 -16.38 19.34
C VAL A 83 -11.55 -15.16 20.04
N PRO A 84 -11.23 -15.23 21.34
CA PRO A 84 -10.48 -14.15 21.97
C PRO A 84 -9.14 -14.00 21.24
N VAL A 85 -8.96 -12.88 20.53
CA VAL A 85 -7.66 -12.53 19.94
C VAL A 85 -6.71 -12.31 21.11
N ARG A 86 -5.88 -13.31 21.40
CA ARG A 86 -4.86 -13.23 22.44
C ARG A 86 -3.77 -12.27 21.96
N VAL A 87 -3.89 -11.00 22.33
CA VAL A 87 -2.83 -10.01 22.09
C VAL A 87 -1.69 -10.33 23.05
N LEU A 88 -0.64 -10.96 22.53
CA LEU A 88 0.58 -11.24 23.28
C LEU A 88 1.50 -10.02 23.23
N THR A 89 2.09 -9.69 24.36
CA THR A 89 3.21 -8.74 24.39
C THR A 89 4.42 -9.33 23.66
N GLU A 90 5.32 -8.47 23.17
CA GLU A 90 6.53 -8.91 22.47
C GLU A 90 7.36 -9.89 23.32
N ALA A 91 7.45 -9.66 24.63
CA ALA A 91 8.13 -10.57 25.56
C ALA A 91 7.44 -11.95 25.68
N GLN A 92 6.12 -12.01 25.55
CA GLN A 92 5.37 -13.26 25.58
C GLN A 92 5.52 -14.03 24.26
N LEU A 93 5.50 -13.32 23.12
CA LEU A 93 5.76 -13.90 21.80
C LEU A 93 7.14 -14.54 21.72
N ILE A 94 8.17 -13.84 22.22
CA ILE A 94 9.54 -14.37 22.27
C ILE A 94 9.61 -15.63 23.14
N LYS A 95 8.98 -15.63 24.32
CA LYS A 95 8.97 -16.79 25.23
C LYS A 95 8.27 -18.01 24.61
N GLU A 96 7.15 -17.81 23.93
CA GLU A 96 6.41 -18.89 23.27
C GLU A 96 7.22 -19.46 22.10
N ALA A 97 7.80 -18.61 21.26
CA ALA A 97 8.69 -19.03 20.17
C ALA A 97 9.96 -19.75 20.66
N GLU A 98 10.54 -19.34 21.79
CA GLU A 98 11.67 -20.02 22.43
C GLU A 98 11.29 -21.39 23.02
N ALA A 99 10.04 -21.54 23.51
CA ALA A 99 9.53 -22.80 24.04
C ALA A 99 9.22 -23.80 22.91
N GLU A 100 8.68 -23.33 21.79
CA GLU A 100 8.43 -24.15 20.61
C GLU A 100 9.72 -24.54 19.88
N ASN A 101 10.75 -23.70 19.92
CA ASN A 101 12.00 -23.92 19.21
C ASN A 101 13.25 -23.69 20.10
N PRO A 102 13.88 -24.78 20.59
CA PRO A 102 15.10 -24.70 21.39
C PRO A 102 16.29 -24.00 20.71
N GLU A 103 16.36 -24.00 19.36
CA GLU A 103 17.43 -23.30 18.63
C GLU A 103 17.27 -21.78 18.70
N LEU A 104 16.03 -21.27 18.64
CA LEU A 104 15.74 -19.84 18.81
C LEU A 104 16.22 -19.34 20.18
N ALA A 105 16.01 -20.14 21.24
CA ALA A 105 16.52 -19.82 22.57
C ALA A 105 18.06 -19.78 22.63
N ALA A 106 18.75 -20.69 21.92
CA ALA A 106 20.21 -20.68 21.83
C ALA A 106 20.74 -19.47 21.05
N TYR A 107 20.04 -19.09 19.97
CA TYR A 107 20.36 -17.93 19.16
C TYR A 107 20.19 -16.61 19.93
N ASN A 108 19.08 -16.45 20.64
CA ASN A 108 18.83 -15.25 21.47
C ASN A 108 19.87 -15.09 22.58
N ARG A 109 20.31 -16.19 23.21
CA ARG A 109 21.46 -16.18 24.15
C ARG A 109 22.76 -15.72 23.50
N ARG A 110 23.03 -16.16 22.26
CA ARG A 110 24.20 -15.73 21.50
C ARG A 110 24.13 -14.23 21.18
N LEU A 111 22.99 -13.74 20.73
CA LEU A 111 22.77 -12.31 20.48
C LEU A 111 22.97 -11.48 21.74
N ALA A 112 22.42 -11.93 22.88
CA ALA A 112 22.58 -11.24 24.17
C ALA A 112 24.06 -11.13 24.58
N ARG A 113 24.85 -12.20 24.38
CA ARG A 113 26.30 -12.19 24.62
C ARG A 113 27.01 -11.16 23.74
N LEU A 114 26.72 -11.13 22.44
CA LEU A 114 27.32 -10.17 21.51
C LEU A 114 26.93 -8.73 21.83
N ALA A 115 25.67 -8.48 22.17
CA ALA A 115 25.19 -7.16 22.56
C ALA A 115 25.82 -6.65 23.87
N ALA A 116 26.23 -7.55 24.77
CA ALA A 116 26.99 -7.19 25.96
C ALA A 116 28.47 -6.89 25.67
N GLN A 117 29.06 -7.58 24.69
CA GLN A 117 30.43 -7.33 24.23
C GLN A 117 30.55 -6.03 23.45
N ASN A 118 29.57 -5.71 22.59
CA ASN A 118 29.56 -4.50 21.77
C ASN A 118 29.19 -3.21 22.54
N ARG A 119 28.72 -3.33 23.79
CA ARG A 119 28.39 -2.19 24.66
C ARG A 119 29.55 -1.76 25.57
N ARG A 120 30.71 -2.40 25.46
CA ARG A 120 31.97 -2.00 26.07
C ARG A 120 32.84 -1.31 25.04
#